data_AF-L2FLW6-F1
#
_entry.id   AF-L2FLW6-F1
#
_cell.length_a   1.000
_cell.length_b   1.000
_cell.length_c   1.000
_cell.angle_alpha   90.00
_cell.angle_beta   90.00
_cell.angle_gamma   90.00
#
_symmetry.space_group_name_H-M   'P 1'
#
loop_
_entity.id
_entity.type
_entity.pdbx_description
1 polymer ?
#
loop_
_entity_poly.entity_id
_entity_poly.type
_entity_poly.pdbx_seq_one_letter_code
_entity_poly.pdbx_strand_id
1 'polypeptide(L)'
;MVYISPPTNVPKLNAYVTTSLPEDALAKLKKAFELGACSRFSPILEMVIKDDPSYHNKSHAEIRCAEDAAGRTDGFVIIDSHVASDVAVWYVDSFATQDQVDSDEAESVNVLVKILVKAECLPLTWVNYEIANIDIMEDLNNCGVEMPLTGDYEQSTISNCGGMDMEEQQSHQQLWFTAEPGEFEESTDPNHLDNFRPRPEKVAKLYENLAKENGIVAHWTIPSPARSVKLPDGSKKTFPEGSIILQHTWNPQFPWPEYKWPEGSL
;
A
#
# COMPACT_ATOMS: atom_id res chain seq x y z
N MET A 1 -18.06 15.19 -16.49
CA MET A 1 -16.69 14.63 -16.69
C MET A 1 -16.37 13.80 -15.46
N VAL A 2 -15.96 12.54 -15.60
CA VAL A 2 -15.65 11.66 -14.45
C VAL A 2 -14.50 12.24 -13.61
N TYR A 3 -14.74 12.44 -12.32
CA TYR A 3 -13.73 12.95 -11.38
C TYR A 3 -13.28 11.89 -10.39
N ILE A 4 -12.01 11.49 -10.48
CA ILE A 4 -11.32 10.65 -9.51
C ILE A 4 -10.66 11.58 -8.49
N SER A 5 -10.97 11.41 -7.21
CA SER A 5 -10.34 12.23 -6.17
C SER A 5 -8.87 11.83 -6.02
N PRO A 6 -7.94 12.79 -5.93
CA PRO A 6 -6.58 12.45 -5.55
C PRO A 6 -6.57 11.91 -4.11
N PRO A 7 -5.72 10.92 -3.81
CA PRO A 7 -5.54 10.46 -2.45
C PRO A 7 -5.04 11.61 -1.56
N THR A 8 -5.55 11.67 -0.33
CA THR A 8 -5.14 12.67 0.67
C THR A 8 -4.73 11.96 1.95
N ASN A 9 -3.62 12.40 2.57
CA ASN A 9 -3.11 11.89 3.85
C ASN A 9 -2.70 10.40 3.83
N VAL A 10 -2.03 9.96 2.77
CA VAL A 10 -1.44 8.62 2.74
C VAL A 10 -0.25 8.57 3.70
N PRO A 11 -0.13 7.55 4.57
CA PRO A 11 1.06 7.33 5.38
C PRO A 11 2.32 7.21 4.51
N LYS A 12 3.46 7.68 5.02
CA LYS A 12 4.74 7.69 4.32
C LYS A 12 5.77 6.89 5.10
N LEU A 13 6.37 5.91 4.44
CA LEU A 13 7.43 5.08 4.99
C LEU A 13 8.78 5.52 4.42
N ASN A 14 9.75 5.79 5.29
CA ASN A 14 11.11 6.07 4.83
C ASN A 14 11.77 4.76 4.38
N ALA A 15 12.50 4.80 3.27
CA ALA A 15 13.32 3.69 2.81
C ALA A 15 14.75 4.15 2.58
N TYR A 16 15.72 3.46 3.17
CA TYR A 16 17.14 3.82 3.09
C TYR A 16 17.89 2.82 2.21
N VAL A 17 18.58 3.35 1.21
CA VAL A 17 19.48 2.57 0.36
C VAL A 17 20.82 2.41 1.08
N THR A 18 21.26 1.17 1.31
CA THR A 18 22.51 0.88 2.07
C THR A 18 23.64 0.35 1.18
N THR A 19 23.33 0.03 -0.07
CA THR A 19 24.27 -0.46 -1.08
C THR A 19 24.04 0.23 -2.42
N SER A 20 24.98 0.09 -3.36
CA SER A 20 24.78 0.60 -4.72
C SER A 20 23.57 -0.09 -5.35
N LEU A 21 22.58 0.71 -5.76
CA LEU A 21 21.33 0.23 -6.33
C LEU A 21 21.33 0.44 -7.84
N PRO A 22 21.39 -0.63 -8.66
CA PRO A 22 21.27 -0.52 -10.11
C PRO A 22 19.93 0.11 -10.52
N GLU A 23 19.92 0.91 -11.58
CA GLU A 23 18.70 1.58 -12.06
C GLU A 23 17.58 0.57 -12.41
N ASP A 24 17.93 -0.59 -12.96
CA ASP A 24 16.95 -1.62 -13.29
C ASP A 24 16.35 -2.29 -12.05
N ALA A 25 17.15 -2.45 -10.99
CA ALA A 25 16.69 -2.96 -9.70
C ALA A 25 15.77 -1.95 -9.00
N LEU A 26 16.13 -0.65 -9.02
CA LEU A 26 15.27 0.42 -8.53
C LEU A 26 13.94 0.47 -9.29
N ALA A 27 13.97 0.35 -10.62
CA ALA A 27 12.75 0.35 -11.44
C ALA A 27 11.84 -0.85 -11.12
N LYS A 28 12.41 -2.05 -10.91
CA LYS A 28 11.66 -3.25 -10.49
C LYS A 28 11.06 -3.08 -9.11
N LEU A 29 11.83 -2.56 -8.15
CA LEU A 29 11.36 -2.25 -6.80
C LEU A 29 10.17 -1.29 -6.84
N LYS A 30 10.32 -0.16 -7.55
CA LYS A 30 9.26 0.85 -7.65
C LYS A 30 8.00 0.26 -8.25
N LYS A 31 8.12 -0.49 -9.35
CA LYS A 31 6.98 -1.14 -9.99
C LYS A 31 6.27 -2.14 -9.06
N ALA A 32 7.03 -2.96 -8.34
CA ALA A 32 6.48 -3.93 -7.40
C ALA A 32 5.75 -3.22 -6.23
N PHE A 33 6.40 -2.22 -5.63
CA PHE A 33 5.80 -1.44 -4.55
C PHE A 33 4.52 -0.72 -5.01
N GLU A 34 4.54 -0.09 -6.19
CA GLU A 34 3.36 0.60 -6.76
C GLU A 34 2.16 -0.32 -6.93
N LEU A 35 2.41 -1.57 -7.37
CA LEU A 35 1.39 -2.61 -7.50
C LEU A 35 0.78 -2.92 -6.12
N GLY A 36 1.64 -3.21 -5.15
CA GLY A 36 1.26 -3.55 -3.79
C GLY A 36 0.52 -2.45 -3.04
N ALA A 37 0.95 -1.21 -3.24
CA ALA A 37 0.46 -0.05 -2.53
C ALA A 37 -0.84 0.50 -3.12
N CYS A 38 -1.34 -0.05 -4.24
CA CYS A 38 -2.47 0.51 -4.99
C CYS A 38 -2.20 1.97 -5.43
N SER A 39 -0.95 2.31 -5.77
CA SER A 39 -0.46 3.69 -5.84
C SER A 39 -1.20 4.61 -6.82
N ARG A 40 -1.86 4.03 -7.82
CA ARG A 40 -2.47 4.78 -8.91
C ARG A 40 -3.70 5.59 -8.52
N PHE A 41 -4.56 5.06 -7.65
CA PHE A 41 -5.86 5.69 -7.35
C PHE A 41 -6.13 5.82 -5.86
N SER A 42 -5.78 4.78 -5.09
CA SER A 42 -6.07 4.70 -3.67
C SER A 42 -4.84 4.15 -2.94
N PRO A 43 -3.68 4.84 -3.00
CA PRO A 43 -2.49 4.42 -2.29
C PRO A 43 -2.78 4.18 -0.80
N ILE A 44 -2.44 2.99 -0.31
CA ILE A 44 -2.53 2.65 1.12
C ILE A 44 -1.27 3.05 1.89
N LEU A 45 -0.14 3.14 1.17
CA LEU A 45 1.16 3.50 1.71
C LEU A 45 1.98 4.19 0.62
N GLU A 46 2.73 5.22 0.96
CA GLU A 46 3.79 5.76 0.10
C GLU A 46 5.16 5.42 0.67
N MET A 47 6.14 5.24 -0.20
CA MET A 47 7.53 5.03 0.19
C MET A 47 8.40 6.17 -0.31
N VAL A 48 9.27 6.70 0.57
CA VAL A 48 10.23 7.75 0.25
C VAL A 48 11.63 7.13 0.25
N ILE A 49 12.14 6.83 -0.95
CA ILE A 49 13.45 6.18 -1.12
C ILE A 49 14.55 7.24 -1.01
N LYS A 50 15.42 7.10 -0.02
CA LYS A 50 16.52 8.03 0.28
C LYS A 50 17.86 7.33 0.09
N ASP A 51 18.74 8.01 -0.62
CA ASP A 51 20.17 7.70 -0.60
C ASP A 51 20.85 8.59 0.46
N ASP A 52 21.03 8.06 1.67
CA ASP A 52 21.80 8.71 2.73
C ASP A 52 23.18 8.02 2.83
N PRO A 53 24.26 8.67 2.35
CA PRO A 53 25.60 8.08 2.40
C PRO A 53 26.07 7.73 3.81
N SER A 54 25.51 8.34 4.85
CA SER A 54 25.87 8.01 6.24
C SER A 54 25.35 6.65 6.69
N TYR A 55 24.43 6.03 5.94
CA TYR A 55 23.90 4.68 6.20
C TYR A 55 24.52 3.60 5.32
N HIS A 56 25.39 3.97 4.37
CA HIS A 56 26.12 3.00 3.58
C HIS A 56 27.03 2.13 4.46
N ASN A 57 27.01 0.82 4.23
CA ASN A 57 27.78 -0.18 4.98
C ASN A 57 27.48 -0.26 6.49
N LYS A 58 26.38 0.34 6.97
CA LYS A 58 25.90 0.14 8.34
C LYS A 58 25.01 -1.09 8.42
N SER A 59 25.08 -1.78 9.56
CA SER A 59 24.11 -2.81 9.91
C SER A 59 22.72 -2.21 10.15
N HIS A 60 21.69 -3.04 10.07
CA HIS A 60 20.31 -2.59 10.29
C HIS A 60 20.13 -2.04 11.72
N ALA A 61 20.80 -2.65 12.70
CA ALA A 61 20.77 -2.21 14.09
C ALA A 61 21.43 -0.84 14.27
N GLU A 62 22.56 -0.58 13.60
CA GLU A 62 23.21 0.74 13.63
C GLU A 62 22.34 1.83 13.00
N ILE A 63 21.61 1.51 11.93
CA ILE A 63 20.67 2.45 11.30
C ILE A 63 19.47 2.71 12.24
N ARG A 64 18.88 1.66 12.83
CA ARG A 64 17.79 1.79 13.82
C ARG A 64 18.20 2.67 15.00
N CYS A 65 19.39 2.43 15.58
CA CYS A 65 19.95 3.27 16.64
C CYS A 65 20.12 4.74 16.21
N ALA A 66 20.56 5.00 14.97
CA ALA A 66 20.72 6.36 14.47
C ALA A 66 19.39 7.08 14.27
N GLU A 67 18.37 6.39 13.76
CA GLU A 67 17.01 6.91 13.63
C GLU A 67 16.39 7.21 15.01
N ASP A 68 16.56 6.30 15.98
CA ASP A 68 16.07 6.47 17.36
C ASP A 68 16.75 7.64 18.06
N ALA A 69 18.07 7.77 17.94
CA ALA A 69 18.83 8.90 18.48
C ALA A 69 18.40 10.24 17.86
N ALA A 70 17.84 10.21 16.65
CA ALA A 70 17.27 11.37 15.99
C ALA A 70 15.75 11.55 16.24
N GLY A 71 15.17 10.76 17.15
CA GLY A 71 13.77 10.85 17.57
C GLY A 71 12.76 10.31 16.56
N ARG A 72 13.20 9.53 15.56
CA ARG A 72 12.34 8.91 14.56
C ARG A 72 12.10 7.46 14.94
N THR A 73 11.11 7.20 15.77
CA THR A 73 10.86 5.87 16.35
C THR A 73 10.00 4.95 15.48
N ASP A 74 9.36 5.48 14.45
CA ASP A 74 8.52 4.69 13.53
C ASP A 74 9.37 3.67 12.75
N GLY A 75 8.73 2.59 12.30
CA GLY A 75 9.36 1.61 11.41
C GLY A 75 9.82 2.23 10.09
N PHE A 76 10.81 1.62 9.46
CA PHE A 76 11.36 2.07 8.18
C PHE A 76 11.82 0.88 7.33
N VAL A 77 12.18 1.16 6.08
CA VAL A 77 12.64 0.15 5.12
C VAL A 77 14.13 0.27 4.87
N ILE A 78 14.81 -0.86 4.75
CA ILE A 78 16.18 -0.93 4.22
C ILE A 78 16.14 -1.62 2.86
N ILE A 79 16.75 -0.95 1.87
CA ILE A 79 16.95 -1.45 0.51
C ILE A 79 18.42 -1.87 0.38
N ASP A 80 18.65 -3.17 0.36
CA ASP A 80 19.96 -3.79 0.25
C ASP A 80 20.06 -4.66 -1.03
N SER A 81 20.99 -5.61 -1.08
CA SER A 81 21.19 -6.48 -2.24
C SER A 81 19.98 -7.36 -2.60
N HIS A 82 19.05 -7.63 -1.68
CA HIS A 82 17.87 -8.47 -1.95
C HIS A 82 16.92 -7.86 -2.97
N VAL A 83 16.98 -6.55 -3.18
CA VAL A 83 16.18 -5.88 -4.20
C VAL A 83 16.55 -6.35 -5.61
N ALA A 84 17.83 -6.66 -5.85
CA ALA A 84 18.33 -7.03 -7.18
C ALA A 84 18.04 -8.50 -7.51
N SER A 85 18.09 -9.39 -6.51
CA SER A 85 17.82 -10.83 -6.67
C SER A 85 16.34 -11.17 -6.55
N ASP A 86 15.68 -10.62 -5.54
CA ASP A 86 14.37 -11.10 -5.07
C ASP A 86 13.27 -10.04 -5.14
N VAL A 87 13.62 -8.79 -5.48
CA VAL A 87 12.71 -7.64 -5.41
C VAL A 87 12.08 -7.55 -4.01
N ALA A 88 12.92 -7.74 -3.00
CA ALA A 88 12.54 -7.75 -1.58
C ALA A 88 13.29 -6.66 -0.83
N VAL A 89 12.71 -6.26 0.30
CA VAL A 89 13.22 -5.20 1.18
C VAL A 89 13.04 -5.61 2.63
N TRP A 90 13.89 -5.09 3.51
CA TRP A 90 13.72 -5.29 4.94
C TRP A 90 12.81 -4.22 5.51
N TYR A 91 11.73 -4.62 6.16
CA TYR A 91 11.02 -3.76 7.10
C TYR A 91 11.70 -3.88 8.47
N VAL A 92 12.15 -2.76 9.01
CA VAL A 92 12.79 -2.65 10.33
C VAL A 92 11.85 -1.90 11.23
N ASP A 93 11.41 -2.57 12.30
CA ASP A 93 10.46 -2.01 13.24
C ASP A 93 11.20 -1.35 14.41
N SER A 94 11.53 -2.15 15.42
CA SER A 94 12.05 -1.72 16.70
C SER A 94 13.02 -2.75 17.27
N PHE A 95 13.71 -2.40 18.36
CA PHE A 95 14.35 -3.40 19.21
C PHE A 95 13.30 -4.09 20.08
N ALA A 96 13.52 -5.37 20.38
CA ALA A 96 12.59 -6.16 21.17
C ALA A 96 12.30 -5.49 22.53
N THR A 97 11.04 -5.57 22.93
CA THR A 97 10.55 -5.04 24.20
C THR A 97 10.78 -6.03 25.35
N GLN A 98 10.67 -5.57 26.59
CA GLN A 98 10.76 -6.47 27.76
C GLN A 98 9.65 -7.51 27.74
N ASP A 99 8.45 -7.16 27.29
CA ASP A 99 7.32 -8.09 27.22
C ASP A 99 7.60 -9.26 26.26
N GLN A 100 8.26 -8.98 25.12
CA GLN A 100 8.68 -10.02 24.16
C GLN A 100 9.79 -10.92 24.71
N VAL A 101 10.64 -10.40 25.59
CA VAL A 101 11.64 -11.23 26.29
C VAL A 101 10.96 -12.11 27.33
N ASP A 102 10.01 -11.55 28.08
CA ASP A 102 9.28 -12.27 29.12
C ASP A 102 8.34 -13.35 28.55
N SER A 103 7.93 -13.24 27.28
CA SER A 103 7.11 -14.22 26.55
C SER A 103 7.91 -15.25 25.74
N ASP A 104 9.24 -15.31 25.89
CA ASP A 104 10.14 -16.17 25.10
C ASP A 104 10.06 -15.93 23.57
N GLU A 105 9.66 -14.72 23.14
CA GLU A 105 9.66 -14.31 21.74
C GLU A 105 11.00 -13.75 21.29
N ALA A 106 11.79 -13.14 22.18
CA ALA A 106 13.14 -12.64 21.91
C ALA A 106 14.10 -12.97 23.06
N GLU A 107 15.37 -13.26 22.75
CA GLU A 107 16.34 -13.63 23.78
C GLU A 107 16.75 -12.45 24.67
N SER A 108 16.64 -11.22 24.15
CA SER A 108 16.95 -9.98 24.87
C SER A 108 16.36 -8.75 24.19
N VAL A 109 16.31 -7.63 24.93
CA VAL A 109 15.87 -6.32 24.40
C VAL A 109 16.83 -5.69 23.38
N ASN A 110 17.97 -6.34 23.10
CA ASN A 110 18.92 -5.88 22.07
C ASN A 110 18.68 -6.54 20.71
N VAL A 111 17.73 -7.47 20.62
CA VAL A 111 17.36 -8.12 19.36
C VAL A 111 16.61 -7.14 18.48
N LEU A 112 17.08 -6.95 17.25
CA LEU A 112 16.39 -6.10 16.28
C LEU A 112 15.27 -6.88 15.61
N VAL A 113 14.03 -6.38 15.74
CA VAL A 113 12.87 -6.97 15.08
C VAL A 113 12.75 -6.39 13.67
N LYS A 114 12.95 -7.25 12.67
CA LYS A 114 12.92 -6.91 11.26
C LYS A 114 12.44 -8.12 10.45
N ILE A 115 11.89 -7.86 9.27
CA ILE A 115 11.40 -8.92 8.38
C ILE A 115 11.71 -8.57 6.93
N LEU A 116 12.17 -9.57 6.18
CA LEU A 116 12.40 -9.49 4.74
C LEU A 116 11.10 -9.78 4.00
N VAL A 117 10.61 -8.81 3.23
CA VAL A 117 9.30 -8.85 2.58
C VAL A 117 9.46 -8.58 1.09
N LYS A 118 8.68 -9.28 0.25
CA LYS A 118 8.53 -8.90 -1.16
C LYS A 118 8.02 -7.45 -1.25
N ALA A 119 8.60 -6.64 -2.13
CA ALA A 119 8.27 -5.22 -2.19
C ALA A 119 6.80 -4.93 -2.51
N GLU A 120 6.15 -5.78 -3.32
CA GLU A 120 4.71 -5.71 -3.59
C GLU A 120 3.82 -6.09 -2.40
N CYS A 121 4.41 -6.70 -1.38
CA CYS A 121 3.73 -7.14 -0.18
C CYS A 121 3.87 -6.18 1.00
N LEU A 122 4.95 -5.41 1.01
CA LEU A 122 5.27 -4.46 2.08
C LEU A 122 4.09 -3.56 2.47
N PRO A 123 3.31 -2.96 1.55
CA PRO A 123 2.19 -2.10 1.92
C PRO A 123 1.10 -2.81 2.74
N LEU A 124 0.75 -4.04 2.36
CA LEU A 124 -0.25 -4.82 3.07
C LEU A 124 0.29 -5.30 4.43
N THR A 125 1.53 -5.76 4.46
CA THR A 125 2.24 -6.13 5.70
C THR A 125 2.27 -4.98 6.69
N TRP A 126 2.66 -3.78 6.24
CA TRP A 126 2.71 -2.58 7.08
C TRP A 126 1.34 -2.22 7.64
N VAL A 127 0.28 -2.21 6.81
CA VAL A 127 -1.08 -1.92 7.28
C VAL A 127 -1.52 -2.92 8.35
N ASN A 128 -1.24 -4.21 8.16
CA ASN A 128 -1.62 -5.23 9.13
C ASN A 128 -0.94 -5.03 10.50
N TYR A 129 0.32 -4.62 10.50
CA TYR A 129 1.05 -4.32 11.74
C TYR A 129 0.48 -3.06 12.43
N GLU A 130 0.24 -2.00 11.68
CA GLU A 130 -0.30 -0.74 12.21
C GLU A 130 -1.69 -0.87 12.85
N ILE A 131 -2.55 -1.72 12.28
CA ILE A 131 -3.90 -1.96 12.83
C ILE A 131 -3.94 -3.14 13.80
N ALA A 132 -2.79 -3.73 14.13
CA ALA A 132 -2.65 -4.92 14.97
C ALA A 132 -3.54 -6.11 14.52
N ASN A 133 -3.65 -6.32 13.21
CA ASN A 133 -4.33 -7.48 12.63
C ASN A 133 -3.44 -8.73 12.65
N ILE A 134 -2.12 -8.54 12.47
CA ILE A 134 -1.06 -9.51 12.68
C ILE A 134 0.15 -8.76 13.25
N ASP A 135 1.07 -9.44 13.91
CA ASP A 135 2.35 -8.86 14.30
C ASP A 135 3.52 -9.46 13.52
N ILE A 136 4.67 -8.80 13.62
CA ILE A 136 5.89 -9.20 12.93
C ILE A 136 6.45 -10.54 13.44
N MET A 137 6.19 -10.92 14.70
CA MET A 137 6.69 -12.17 15.29
C MET A 137 5.93 -13.37 14.72
N GLU A 138 4.61 -13.24 14.57
CA GLU A 138 3.77 -14.24 13.90
C GLU A 138 4.21 -14.43 12.44
N ASP A 139 4.47 -13.35 11.71
CA ASP A 139 4.97 -13.44 10.32
C ASP A 139 6.38 -14.04 10.24
N LEU A 140 7.28 -13.72 11.18
CA LEU A 140 8.61 -14.33 11.25
C LEU A 140 8.52 -15.84 11.50
N ASN A 141 7.65 -16.28 12.39
CA ASN A 141 7.38 -17.70 12.62
C ASN A 141 6.81 -18.38 11.36
N ASN A 142 5.88 -17.73 10.65
CA ASN A 142 5.38 -18.21 9.35
C ASN A 142 6.46 -18.29 8.27
N CYS A 143 7.51 -17.46 8.38
CA CYS A 143 8.70 -17.51 7.54
C CYS A 143 9.75 -18.55 7.99
N GLY A 144 9.44 -19.34 9.02
CA GLY A 144 10.29 -20.41 9.55
C GLY A 144 11.43 -19.93 10.45
N VAL A 145 11.33 -18.72 11.02
CA VAL A 145 12.28 -18.24 12.02
C VAL A 145 11.95 -18.88 13.38
N GLU A 146 12.95 -19.53 13.99
CA GLU A 146 12.78 -20.14 15.30
C GLU A 146 12.75 -19.07 16.41
N MET A 147 11.88 -19.29 17.40
CA MET A 147 11.75 -18.43 18.58
C MET A 147 12.42 -19.09 19.80
N PRO A 148 13.00 -18.33 20.75
CA PRO A 148 13.10 -16.86 20.75
C PRO A 148 14.03 -16.33 19.65
N LEU A 149 13.72 -15.14 19.11
CA LEU A 149 14.62 -14.46 18.18
C LEU A 149 15.98 -14.20 18.84
N THR A 150 17.05 -14.59 18.15
CA THR A 150 18.44 -14.29 18.56
C THR A 150 18.95 -13.02 17.89
N GLY A 151 20.02 -12.41 18.38
CA GLY A 151 20.60 -11.21 17.74
C GLY A 151 21.05 -11.42 16.27
N ASP A 152 21.20 -12.68 15.85
CA ASP A 152 21.70 -13.12 14.56
C ASP A 152 20.72 -14.03 13.79
N TYR A 153 19.42 -14.02 14.11
CA TYR A 153 18.46 -14.86 13.40
C TYR A 153 18.50 -14.60 11.88
N GLU A 154 18.31 -15.68 11.14
CA GLU A 154 18.19 -15.64 9.69
C GLU A 154 16.76 -15.96 9.27
N GLN A 155 16.24 -15.21 8.31
CA GLN A 155 14.94 -15.47 7.71
C GLN A 155 15.12 -16.28 6.43
N SER A 156 14.82 -17.57 6.50
CA SER A 156 15.00 -18.49 5.37
C SER A 156 14.03 -18.23 4.21
N THR A 157 12.81 -17.77 4.53
CA THR A 157 11.73 -17.57 3.56
C THR A 157 11.33 -16.10 3.53
N ILE A 158 11.33 -15.48 2.35
CA ILE A 158 10.86 -14.10 2.19
C ILE A 158 9.35 -14.03 2.39
N SER A 159 8.87 -13.11 3.22
CA SER A 159 7.43 -12.91 3.41
C SER A 159 6.78 -12.41 2.12
N ASN A 160 5.70 -13.09 1.71
CA ASN A 160 4.99 -12.86 0.46
C ASN A 160 3.46 -12.76 0.66
N CYS A 161 3.03 -12.22 1.81
CA CYS A 161 1.61 -12.05 2.16
C CYS A 161 0.79 -13.34 2.06
N GLY A 162 1.36 -14.50 2.42
CA GLY A 162 0.69 -15.79 2.27
C GLY A 162 0.52 -16.25 0.83
N GLY A 163 1.35 -15.74 -0.11
CA GLY A 163 1.32 -16.11 -1.52
C GLY A 163 0.25 -15.39 -2.34
N MET A 164 -0.20 -14.21 -1.90
CA MET A 164 -1.19 -13.41 -2.62
C MET A 164 -0.65 -12.94 -3.97
N ASP A 165 -1.42 -13.18 -5.05
CA ASP A 165 -1.10 -12.67 -6.39
C ASP A 165 -1.55 -11.20 -6.51
N MET A 166 -0.60 -10.28 -6.35
CA MET A 166 -0.88 -8.84 -6.39
C MET A 166 -1.30 -8.33 -7.78
N GLU A 167 -0.91 -9.02 -8.85
CA GLU A 167 -1.36 -8.70 -10.21
C GLU A 167 -2.84 -9.08 -10.39
N GLU A 168 -3.24 -10.26 -9.90
CA GLU A 168 -4.66 -10.65 -9.86
C GLU A 168 -5.47 -9.69 -8.99
N GLN A 169 -4.96 -9.30 -7.81
CA GLN A 169 -5.63 -8.34 -6.93
C GLN A 169 -5.86 -6.98 -7.60
N GLN A 170 -4.99 -6.55 -8.50
CA GLN A 170 -5.15 -5.28 -9.21
C GLN A 170 -6.48 -5.18 -9.96
N SER A 171 -6.96 -6.30 -10.53
CA SER A 171 -8.24 -6.34 -11.25
C SER A 171 -9.47 -6.17 -10.33
N HIS A 172 -9.29 -6.41 -9.02
CA HIS A 172 -10.30 -6.28 -7.98
C HIS A 172 -10.22 -4.92 -7.27
N GLN A 173 -9.19 -4.10 -7.53
CA GLN A 173 -9.04 -2.80 -6.90
C GLN A 173 -10.20 -1.88 -7.28
N GLN A 174 -10.81 -1.31 -6.24
CA GLN A 174 -11.95 -0.42 -6.38
C GLN A 174 -11.48 1.01 -6.62
N LEU A 175 -12.08 1.64 -7.63
CA LEU A 175 -11.96 3.03 -7.98
C LEU A 175 -13.23 3.77 -7.60
N TRP A 176 -13.07 4.79 -6.77
CA TRP A 176 -14.14 5.72 -6.41
C TRP A 176 -14.05 6.97 -7.29
N PHE A 177 -15.16 7.32 -7.93
CA PHE A 177 -15.22 8.52 -8.76
C PHE A 177 -16.59 9.19 -8.66
N THR A 178 -16.61 10.49 -8.94
CA THR A 178 -17.83 11.29 -9.05
C THR A 178 -18.29 11.36 -10.50
N ALA A 179 -19.56 11.06 -10.73
CA ALA A 179 -20.25 11.19 -12.01
C ALA A 179 -21.32 12.29 -11.90
N GLU A 180 -21.34 13.18 -12.88
CA GLU A 180 -22.30 14.27 -12.99
C GLU A 180 -23.62 13.78 -13.61
N PRO A 181 -24.74 14.52 -13.45
CA PRO A 181 -25.98 14.20 -14.16
C PRO A 181 -25.77 14.06 -15.66
N GLY A 182 -26.28 12.98 -16.24
CA GLY A 182 -26.10 12.65 -17.66
C GLY A 182 -24.89 11.76 -17.97
N GLU A 183 -24.08 11.40 -16.96
CA GLU A 183 -22.96 10.46 -17.12
C GLU A 183 -23.28 9.02 -16.70
N PHE A 184 -24.36 8.82 -15.97
CA PHE A 184 -24.76 7.55 -15.40
C PHE A 184 -26.21 7.22 -15.71
N GLU A 185 -26.53 5.93 -15.61
CA GLU A 185 -27.90 5.43 -15.58
C GLU A 185 -28.22 4.81 -14.22
N GLU A 186 -29.48 4.90 -13.82
CA GLU A 186 -30.01 4.32 -12.59
C GLU A 186 -30.95 3.16 -12.91
N SER A 187 -31.02 2.19 -12.01
CA SER A 187 -31.92 1.05 -12.13
C SER A 187 -32.54 0.67 -10.80
N THR A 188 -33.82 0.33 -10.87
CA THR A 188 -34.61 -0.32 -9.80
C THR A 188 -35.02 -1.76 -10.18
N ASP A 189 -34.54 -2.27 -11.32
CA ASP A 189 -34.78 -3.65 -11.76
C ASP A 189 -34.27 -4.65 -10.70
N PRO A 190 -35.13 -5.55 -10.19
CA PRO A 190 -34.73 -6.59 -9.24
C PRO A 190 -33.47 -7.37 -9.63
N ASN A 191 -33.27 -7.68 -10.91
CA ASN A 191 -32.10 -8.43 -11.38
C ASN A 191 -30.79 -7.69 -11.12
N HIS A 192 -30.81 -6.36 -11.17
CA HIS A 192 -29.64 -5.53 -10.88
C HIS A 192 -29.41 -5.35 -9.37
N LEU A 193 -30.48 -5.42 -8.56
CA LEU A 193 -30.43 -5.23 -7.11
C LEU A 193 -30.03 -6.51 -6.35
N ASP A 194 -30.24 -7.69 -6.96
CA ASP A 194 -30.09 -8.98 -6.28
C ASP A 194 -28.65 -9.37 -5.93
N ASN A 195 -27.64 -8.64 -6.44
CA ASN A 195 -26.23 -8.83 -6.10
C ASN A 195 -25.80 -8.12 -4.80
N PHE A 196 -26.69 -7.37 -4.15
CA PHE A 196 -26.36 -6.54 -2.98
C PHE A 196 -27.06 -7.03 -1.72
N ARG A 197 -26.37 -6.97 -0.57
CA ARG A 197 -26.91 -7.30 0.75
C ARG A 197 -26.45 -6.23 1.77
N PRO A 198 -27.37 -5.52 2.46
CA PRO A 198 -28.82 -5.52 2.25
C PRO A 198 -29.19 -5.02 0.85
N ARG A 199 -30.38 -5.42 0.36
CA ARG A 199 -30.84 -5.02 -0.98
C ARG A 199 -31.14 -3.52 -1.01
N PRO A 200 -30.51 -2.73 -1.90
CA PRO A 200 -30.73 -1.29 -1.99
C PRO A 200 -32.04 -0.98 -2.73
N GLU A 201 -32.51 0.26 -2.60
CA GLU A 201 -33.68 0.76 -3.34
C GLU A 201 -33.37 1.01 -4.83
N LYS A 202 -32.14 1.40 -5.12
CA LYS A 202 -31.64 1.65 -6.48
C LYS A 202 -30.15 1.35 -6.59
N VAL A 203 -29.71 1.09 -7.80
CA VAL A 203 -28.30 1.01 -8.20
C VAL A 203 -28.05 1.97 -9.35
N ALA A 204 -26.79 2.33 -9.56
CA ALA A 204 -26.38 3.15 -10.68
C ALA A 204 -25.10 2.59 -11.29
N LYS A 205 -24.85 2.93 -12.55
CA LYS A 205 -23.57 2.70 -13.21
C LYS A 205 -23.29 3.80 -14.22
N LEU A 206 -22.03 4.03 -14.51
CA LEU A 206 -21.59 4.90 -15.60
C LEU A 206 -22.06 4.35 -16.95
N TYR A 207 -22.43 5.21 -17.90
CA TYR A 207 -22.74 4.78 -19.26
C TYR A 207 -21.55 4.03 -19.88
N GLU A 208 -21.82 2.95 -20.62
CA GLU A 208 -20.80 2.03 -21.15
C GLU A 208 -19.74 2.73 -22.02
N ASN A 209 -20.17 3.66 -22.88
CA ASN A 209 -19.25 4.42 -23.74
C ASN A 209 -18.31 5.31 -22.89
N LEU A 210 -18.87 5.99 -21.89
CA LEU A 210 -18.11 6.87 -21.01
C LEU A 210 -17.17 6.06 -20.11
N ALA A 211 -17.60 4.89 -19.62
CA ALA A 211 -16.75 3.98 -18.86
C ALA A 211 -15.55 3.52 -19.67
N LYS A 212 -15.78 3.07 -20.91
CA LYS A 212 -14.72 2.65 -21.83
C LYS A 212 -13.74 3.78 -22.15
N GLU A 213 -14.23 4.98 -22.40
CA GLU A 213 -13.40 6.17 -22.68
C GLU A 213 -12.52 6.57 -21.50
N ASN A 214 -12.94 6.23 -20.28
CA ASN A 214 -12.22 6.53 -19.04
C ASN A 214 -11.56 5.29 -18.43
N GLY A 215 -11.46 4.16 -19.14
CA GLY A 215 -10.79 2.95 -18.63
C GLY A 215 -11.48 2.28 -17.44
N ILE A 216 -12.77 2.55 -17.21
CA ILE A 216 -13.56 2.01 -16.09
C ILE A 216 -14.33 0.78 -16.58
N VAL A 217 -14.38 -0.26 -15.74
CA VAL A 217 -15.24 -1.43 -15.98
C VAL A 217 -16.60 -1.17 -15.36
N ALA A 218 -17.58 -0.81 -16.21
CA ALA A 218 -18.92 -0.49 -15.76
C ALA A 218 -19.63 -1.70 -15.14
N HIS A 219 -20.17 -1.53 -13.94
CA HIS A 219 -21.09 -2.47 -13.33
C HIS A 219 -22.06 -1.72 -12.42
N TRP A 220 -23.21 -2.33 -12.13
CA TRP A 220 -24.15 -1.77 -11.17
C TRP A 220 -23.50 -1.68 -9.79
N THR A 221 -23.64 -0.54 -9.11
CA THR A 221 -23.15 -0.31 -7.75
C THR A 221 -24.15 0.55 -6.96
N ILE A 222 -23.97 0.63 -5.64
CA ILE A 222 -24.82 1.46 -4.78
C ILE A 222 -24.31 2.91 -4.85
N PRO A 223 -25.09 3.85 -5.43
CA PRO A 223 -24.63 5.23 -5.55
C PRO A 223 -24.67 5.93 -4.20
N SER A 224 -23.68 6.79 -3.95
CA SER A 224 -23.69 7.72 -2.82
C SER A 224 -23.82 9.17 -3.32
N PRO A 225 -24.51 10.08 -2.61
CA PRO A 225 -24.54 11.48 -3.00
C PRO A 225 -23.14 12.10 -3.05
N ALA A 226 -22.82 12.82 -4.13
CA ALA A 226 -21.54 13.54 -4.21
C ALA A 226 -21.47 14.63 -3.14
N ARG A 227 -20.29 14.76 -2.54
CA ARG A 227 -19.97 15.81 -1.58
C ARG A 227 -18.80 16.62 -2.13
N SER A 228 -18.75 17.88 -1.76
CA SER A 228 -17.59 18.70 -2.07
C SER A 228 -16.31 18.12 -1.48
N VAL A 229 -15.22 18.16 -2.24
CA VAL A 229 -13.91 17.64 -1.84
C VAL A 229 -12.96 18.81 -1.60
N LYS A 230 -12.16 18.74 -0.53
CA LYS A 230 -11.07 19.69 -0.29
C LYS A 230 -9.84 19.23 -1.05
N LEU A 231 -9.25 20.11 -1.86
CA LEU A 231 -8.05 19.84 -2.64
C LEU A 231 -6.78 20.08 -1.81
N PRO A 232 -5.62 19.54 -2.24
CA PRO A 232 -4.34 19.72 -1.53
C PRO A 232 -3.94 21.18 -1.33
N ASP A 233 -4.31 22.07 -2.25
CA ASP A 233 -4.09 23.52 -2.15
C ASP A 233 -5.04 24.23 -1.17
N GLY A 234 -5.91 23.48 -0.50
CA GLY A 234 -6.92 23.98 0.42
C GLY A 234 -8.20 24.48 -0.23
N SER A 235 -8.27 24.55 -1.56
CA SER A 235 -9.48 24.92 -2.28
C SER A 235 -10.55 23.82 -2.20
N LYS A 236 -11.79 24.16 -2.59
CA LYS A 236 -12.94 23.26 -2.49
C LYS A 236 -13.49 22.98 -3.87
N LYS A 237 -13.46 21.72 -4.31
CA LYS A 237 -14.14 21.27 -5.51
C LYS A 237 -15.61 20.97 -5.18
N THR A 238 -16.51 21.63 -5.90
CA THR A 238 -17.95 21.40 -5.84
C THR A 238 -18.42 20.66 -7.08
N PHE A 239 -19.53 19.93 -6.95
CA PHE A 239 -20.14 19.18 -8.06
C PHE A 239 -21.55 19.71 -8.33
N PRO A 240 -22.04 19.62 -9.58
CA PRO A 240 -23.44 19.93 -9.91
C PRO A 240 -24.43 19.16 -9.02
N GLU A 241 -25.59 19.76 -8.77
CA GLU A 241 -26.68 19.09 -8.06
C GLU A 241 -27.07 17.79 -8.77
N GLY A 242 -27.28 16.70 -8.01
CA GLY A 242 -27.58 15.38 -8.55
C GLY A 242 -26.35 14.54 -8.93
N SER A 243 -25.13 15.06 -8.75
CA SER A 243 -23.92 14.25 -8.93
C SER A 243 -23.85 13.13 -7.89
N ILE A 244 -23.32 11.97 -8.29
CA ILE A 244 -23.20 10.78 -7.46
C ILE A 244 -21.76 10.26 -7.45
N ILE A 245 -21.42 9.53 -6.39
CA ILE A 245 -20.19 8.76 -6.26
C ILE A 245 -20.51 7.32 -6.62
N LEU A 246 -19.71 6.75 -7.50
CA LEU A 246 -19.75 5.35 -7.90
C LEU A 246 -18.44 4.67 -7.51
N GLN A 247 -18.55 3.39 -7.16
CA GLN A 247 -17.42 2.51 -6.87
C GLN A 247 -17.38 1.41 -7.92
N HIS A 248 -16.41 1.47 -8.84
CA HIS A 248 -16.23 0.45 -9.89
C HIS A 248 -14.81 -0.12 -9.86
N THR A 249 -14.53 -1.12 -10.70
CA THR A 249 -13.16 -1.56 -10.99
C THR A 249 -12.63 -0.83 -12.23
N TRP A 250 -11.32 -0.81 -12.38
CA TRP A 250 -10.64 -0.13 -13.47
C TRP A 250 -9.92 -1.15 -14.36
N ASN A 251 -9.72 -0.81 -15.63
CA ASN A 251 -9.01 -1.65 -16.58
C ASN A 251 -7.49 -1.45 -16.43
N PRO A 252 -6.73 -2.47 -15.96
CA PRO A 252 -5.27 -2.36 -15.80
C PRO A 252 -4.53 -2.00 -17.09
N GLN A 253 -5.09 -2.38 -18.24
CA GLN A 253 -4.49 -2.17 -19.55
C GLN A 253 -4.86 -0.83 -20.21
N PHE A 254 -5.69 -0.02 -19.56
CA PHE A 254 -5.96 1.33 -20.04
C PHE A 254 -4.74 2.24 -19.75
N PRO A 255 -4.42 3.21 -20.64
CA PRO A 255 -3.25 4.09 -20.49
C PRO A 255 -3.49 5.16 -19.42
N TRP A 256 -3.54 4.73 -18.16
CA TRP A 256 -3.68 5.62 -17.03
C TRP A 256 -2.42 6.46 -16.79
N PRO A 257 -2.57 7.66 -16.18
CA PRO A 257 -1.42 8.42 -15.72
C PRO A 257 -0.53 7.59 -14.80
N GLU A 258 0.79 7.74 -14.96
CA GLU A 258 1.76 7.11 -14.09
C GLU A 258 1.68 7.67 -12.66
N TYR A 259 2.00 6.82 -11.68
CA TYR A 259 2.14 7.26 -10.30
C TYR A 259 3.32 8.22 -10.18
N LYS A 260 3.14 9.26 -9.38
CA LYS A 260 4.21 10.21 -9.06
C LYS A 260 4.72 9.88 -7.67
N TRP A 261 5.98 9.43 -7.61
CA TRP A 261 6.66 9.18 -6.36
C TRP A 261 6.73 10.44 -5.49
N PRO A 262 6.73 10.29 -4.15
CA PRO A 262 6.83 11.42 -3.25
C PRO A 262 8.06 12.28 -3.51
N GLU A 263 7.93 13.59 -3.31
CA GLU A 263 9.05 14.52 -3.40
C GLU A 263 10.22 14.08 -2.50
N GLY A 264 11.44 14.10 -3.05
CA GLY A 264 12.65 13.67 -2.35
C GLY A 264 12.92 12.17 -2.41
N SER A 265 12.05 11.36 -3.03
CA SER A 265 12.39 9.99 -3.39
C SER A 265 13.34 9.96 -4.59
N LEU A 266 14.33 9.06 -4.57
CA LEU A 266 15.01 8.58 -5.77
C LEU A 266 14.01 8.05 -6.78
#